data_AF-A0A1B9H3C5-F1
#
_entry.id   AF-A0A1B9H3C5-F1
#
_cell.length_a   1.000
_cell.length_b   1.000
_cell.length_c   1.000
_cell.angle_alpha   90.00
_cell.angle_beta   90.00
_cell.angle_gamma   90.00
#
_symmetry.space_group_name_H-M   'P 1'
#
loop_
_entity.id
_entity.type
_entity.pdbx_description
1 polymer ?
#
loop_
_entity_poly.entity_id
_entity_poly.type
_entity_poly.pdbx_seq_one_letter_code
_entity_poly.pdbx_strand_id
1 'polypeptide(L)'
;MPHPHRRPPPLPKSLFAPQGPLSPGSAPLPPSPTTIHPEYIIDSHSFVKRLEPTPDPIFDGLSEGYPRPPVKSAVQVKMDVSAEPAQAVLGVKPFSIHPTILNLTLVTPPSVTNIANGSVDIIVPSTFPLAEQEWDLLEEAVSALDGCWGKPEGGAPRGSEHLEPGKVVISGILPPPLTKPSTPLLQTEAYNLHLARLANLSLHANVYLKALPPVVDIVNAKEKEGSWWNDRKELERVLRMYVSPAIEAFGTHRIIFGSTPALPLSDLTKVSPIPGDLEQPISNGEWYSVLRKVVSELGENQEEMTGVMGGNAAKVYALA
;
A
#
# COMPACT_ATOMS: atom_id res chain seq x y z
N MET A 1 -28.36 18.40 52.76
CA MET A 1 -29.12 19.11 51.68
C MET A 1 -28.23 19.18 50.45
N PRO A 2 -28.66 18.70 49.27
CA PRO A 2 -27.84 18.72 48.06
C PRO A 2 -27.91 20.11 47.39
N HIS A 3 -26.75 20.62 46.95
CA HIS A 3 -26.68 21.87 46.19
C HIS A 3 -27.25 21.69 44.77
N PRO A 4 -28.05 22.65 44.25
CA PRO A 4 -28.54 22.57 42.89
C PRO A 4 -27.38 22.77 41.89
N HIS A 5 -27.24 21.83 40.95
CA HIS A 5 -26.30 21.97 39.83
C HIS A 5 -26.65 23.21 39.01
N ARG A 6 -25.77 24.22 39.04
CA ARG A 6 -25.89 25.41 38.19
C ARG A 6 -25.74 24.98 36.74
N ARG A 7 -26.76 25.23 35.91
CA ARG A 7 -26.67 25.02 34.47
C ARG A 7 -25.52 25.88 33.92
N PRO A 8 -24.66 25.34 33.05
CA PRO A 8 -23.62 26.14 32.43
C PRO A 8 -24.25 27.30 31.65
N PRO A 9 -23.58 28.47 31.64
CA PRO A 9 -24.09 29.63 30.93
C PRO A 9 -24.24 29.32 29.43
N PRO A 10 -25.31 29.82 28.79
CA PRO A 10 -25.51 29.61 27.37
C PRO A 10 -24.38 30.25 26.58
N LEU A 11 -23.92 29.56 25.53
CA LEU A 11 -22.88 30.08 24.65
C LEU A 11 -23.34 31.41 24.02
N PRO A 12 -22.42 32.40 23.88
CA PRO A 12 -22.74 33.68 23.27
C PRO A 12 -23.25 33.47 21.84
N LYS A 13 -24.41 34.06 21.51
CA LYS A 13 -24.98 34.02 20.15
C LYS A 13 -24.05 34.63 19.09
N SER A 14 -23.11 35.47 19.50
CA SER A 14 -22.07 36.06 18.64
C SER A 14 -21.09 35.03 18.07
N LEU A 15 -20.93 33.86 18.71
CA LEU A 15 -20.10 32.77 18.17
C LEU A 15 -20.72 32.19 16.88
N PHE A 16 -22.05 32.24 16.75
CA PHE A 16 -22.82 31.70 15.62
C PHE A 16 -23.30 32.78 14.65
N ALA A 17 -22.77 34.00 14.76
CA ALA A 17 -23.06 35.05 13.80
C ALA A 17 -22.54 34.65 12.41
N PRO A 18 -23.10 35.18 11.31
CA PRO A 18 -22.67 34.87 9.93
C PRO A 18 -21.19 35.16 9.66
N GLN A 19 -20.55 35.99 10.50
CA GLN A 19 -19.13 36.36 10.46
C GLN A 19 -18.40 35.96 11.75
N GLY A 20 -18.99 35.05 12.55
CA GLY A 20 -18.45 34.58 13.81
C GLY A 20 -17.39 33.50 13.61
N PRO A 21 -16.58 33.20 14.64
CA PRO A 21 -15.54 32.17 14.58
C PRO A 21 -16.09 30.75 14.32
N LEU A 22 -17.40 30.51 14.50
CA LEU A 22 -18.08 29.25 14.17
C LEU A 22 -19.09 29.41 13.02
N SER A 23 -18.93 30.42 12.15
CA SER A 23 -19.78 30.56 10.97
C SER A 23 -19.57 29.40 10.00
N PRO A 24 -20.58 29.01 9.20
CA PRO A 24 -20.38 28.05 8.11
C PRO A 24 -19.28 28.58 7.16
N GLY A 25 -18.13 27.90 7.11
CA GLY A 25 -16.95 28.32 6.35
C GLY A 25 -15.88 29.12 7.11
N SER A 26 -16.00 29.30 8.44
CA SER A 26 -14.93 29.89 9.27
C SER A 26 -13.80 28.92 9.59
N ALA A 27 -14.06 27.61 9.47
CA ALA A 27 -13.02 26.60 9.55
C ALA A 27 -12.04 26.84 8.39
N PRO A 28 -10.72 26.90 8.66
CA PRO A 28 -9.74 27.00 7.59
C PRO A 28 -10.00 25.86 6.61
N LEU A 29 -10.12 26.20 5.33
CA LEU A 29 -10.25 25.19 4.29
C LEU A 29 -9.05 24.23 4.43
N PRO A 30 -9.27 22.91 4.35
CA PRO A 30 -8.15 21.98 4.31
C PRO A 30 -7.22 22.41 3.16
N PRO A 31 -5.90 22.31 3.33
CA PRO A 31 -4.96 22.63 2.27
C PRO A 31 -5.36 21.86 1.01
N SER A 32 -5.23 22.50 -0.15
CA SER A 32 -5.53 21.82 -1.41
C SER A 32 -4.71 20.52 -1.46
N PRO A 33 -5.26 19.39 -1.95
CA PRO A 33 -4.52 18.13 -2.15
C PRO A 33 -3.25 18.30 -3.02
N THR A 34 -3.18 19.42 -3.74
CA THR A 34 -2.06 19.87 -4.55
C THR A 34 -1.04 20.72 -3.79
N THR A 35 -1.10 20.83 -2.46
CA THR A 35 -0.17 21.65 -1.66
C THR A 35 0.84 20.80 -0.89
N ILE A 36 0.46 19.61 -0.43
CA ILE A 36 1.32 18.74 0.37
C ILE A 36 2.01 17.75 -0.56
N HIS A 37 3.33 17.82 -0.71
CA HIS A 37 4.13 16.95 -1.57
C HIS A 37 5.22 16.26 -0.76
N PRO A 38 5.56 14.99 -1.05
CA PRO A 38 6.66 14.35 -0.37
C PRO A 38 7.98 15.06 -0.74
N GLU A 39 8.94 15.06 0.17
CA GLU A 39 10.27 15.62 -0.10
C GLU A 39 11.04 14.80 -1.14
N TYR A 40 10.79 13.49 -1.19
CA TYR A 40 11.39 12.54 -2.10
C TYR A 40 10.54 11.29 -2.24
N ILE A 41 10.85 10.46 -3.22
CA ILE A 41 10.23 9.14 -3.41
C ILE A 41 11.30 8.06 -3.34
N ILE A 42 10.94 6.92 -2.75
CA ILE A 42 11.63 5.64 -2.97
C ILE A 42 10.62 4.69 -3.59
N ASP A 43 10.85 4.26 -4.82
CA ASP A 43 9.99 3.27 -5.46
C ASP A 43 10.30 1.89 -4.89
N SER A 44 9.48 1.40 -3.97
CA SER A 44 9.77 0.16 -3.26
C SER A 44 9.42 -1.12 -4.04
N HIS A 45 8.95 -1.01 -5.28
CA HIS A 45 8.55 -2.18 -6.07
C HIS A 45 8.73 -1.93 -7.56
N SER A 46 9.85 -2.43 -8.10
CA SER A 46 10.18 -2.32 -9.53
C SER A 46 10.80 -3.60 -10.08
N PHE A 47 10.56 -3.87 -11.37
CA PHE A 47 11.11 -5.03 -12.09
C PHE A 47 12.15 -4.63 -13.14
N VAL A 48 12.80 -3.47 -12.99
CA VAL A 48 13.66 -2.85 -14.02
C VAL A 48 14.64 -3.87 -14.61
N LYS A 49 14.51 -4.13 -15.91
CA LYS A 49 15.38 -5.07 -16.67
C LYS A 49 16.46 -4.36 -17.49
N ARG A 50 16.35 -3.03 -17.71
CA ARG A 50 17.27 -2.20 -18.51
C ARG A 50 17.25 -0.74 -18.04
N LEU A 51 18.26 0.04 -18.45
CA LEU A 51 18.33 1.50 -18.26
C LEU A 51 17.04 2.17 -18.77
N GLU A 52 16.23 2.73 -17.88
CA GLU A 52 14.98 3.40 -18.24
C GLU A 52 15.23 4.85 -18.67
N PRO A 53 14.52 5.35 -19.71
CA PRO A 53 14.67 6.73 -20.18
C PRO A 53 14.05 7.74 -19.22
N THR A 54 14.53 8.99 -19.25
CA THR A 54 13.82 10.15 -18.68
C THR A 54 12.62 10.53 -19.54
N PRO A 55 11.47 10.92 -18.95
CA PRO A 55 11.21 11.07 -17.51
C PRO A 55 11.07 9.73 -16.79
N ASP A 56 11.38 9.71 -15.48
CA ASP A 56 11.34 8.51 -14.65
C ASP A 56 10.00 7.76 -14.80
N PRO A 57 9.99 6.43 -15.03
CA PRO A 57 8.76 5.68 -15.32
C PRO A 57 7.71 5.68 -14.22
N ILE A 58 8.10 6.07 -13.01
CA ILE A 58 7.16 6.35 -11.91
C ILE A 58 6.17 7.48 -12.24
N PHE A 59 6.57 8.45 -13.06
CA PHE A 59 5.74 9.60 -13.43
C PHE A 59 5.10 9.43 -14.81
N ASP A 60 5.15 8.24 -15.41
CA ASP A 60 4.48 7.98 -16.68
C ASP A 60 2.97 8.21 -16.56
N GLY A 61 2.38 8.90 -17.54
CA GLY A 61 0.97 9.33 -17.51
C GLY A 61 0.65 10.49 -16.55
N LEU A 62 1.62 11.05 -15.83
CA LEU A 62 1.40 12.19 -14.93
C LEU A 62 1.32 13.51 -15.71
N SER A 63 0.26 14.30 -15.49
CA SER A 63 0.06 15.57 -16.20
C SER A 63 1.18 16.60 -15.95
N GLU A 64 1.49 17.45 -16.93
CA GLU A 64 2.69 18.33 -16.94
C GLU A 64 2.80 19.27 -15.72
N GLY A 65 1.68 19.69 -15.11
CA GLY A 65 1.66 20.57 -13.94
C GLY A 65 1.73 19.88 -12.57
N TYR A 66 1.83 18.55 -12.52
CA TYR A 66 1.93 17.84 -11.25
C TYR A 66 3.36 17.86 -10.69
N PRO A 67 3.52 17.85 -9.36
CA PRO A 67 4.82 17.83 -8.71
C PRO A 67 5.53 16.51 -8.98
N ARG A 68 6.82 16.61 -9.30
CA ARG A 68 7.74 15.49 -9.55
C ARG A 68 8.89 15.60 -8.55
N PRO A 69 8.68 15.15 -7.30
CA PRO A 69 9.75 15.15 -6.30
C PRO A 69 10.89 14.22 -6.73
N PRO A 70 12.12 14.41 -6.22
CA PRO A 70 13.26 13.59 -6.60
C PRO A 70 13.06 12.13 -6.18
N VAL A 71 13.37 11.20 -7.10
CA VAL A 71 13.43 9.77 -6.79
C VAL A 71 14.81 9.48 -6.19
N LYS A 72 14.85 9.14 -4.90
CA LYS A 72 16.09 8.88 -4.17
C LYS A 72 16.58 7.45 -4.29
N SER A 73 15.69 6.48 -4.49
CA SER A 73 16.03 5.06 -4.60
C SER A 73 14.91 4.25 -5.22
N ALA A 74 15.26 3.03 -5.62
CA ALA A 74 14.33 2.02 -6.10
C ALA A 74 14.71 0.65 -5.52
N VAL A 75 13.70 -0.10 -5.11
CA VAL A 75 13.83 -1.50 -4.68
C VAL A 75 13.44 -2.38 -5.85
N GLN A 76 14.40 -3.18 -6.30
CA GLN A 76 14.23 -4.12 -7.38
C GLN A 76 13.81 -5.49 -6.85
N VAL A 77 12.70 -5.99 -7.37
CA VAL A 77 12.19 -7.33 -7.05
C VAL A 77 12.85 -8.34 -8.00
N LYS A 78 13.72 -9.19 -7.45
CA LYS A 78 14.39 -10.24 -8.23
C LYS A 78 13.62 -11.55 -8.16
N MET A 79 13.02 -11.90 -9.30
CA MET A 79 12.28 -13.16 -9.48
C MET A 79 13.20 -14.37 -9.68
N ASP A 80 14.46 -14.15 -10.09
CA ASP A 80 15.44 -15.21 -10.35
C ASP A 80 16.67 -15.00 -9.44
N VAL A 81 16.98 -16.00 -8.62
CA VAL A 81 18.10 -15.97 -7.66
C VAL A 81 19.46 -15.93 -8.38
N SER A 82 19.50 -16.25 -9.68
CA SER A 82 20.70 -16.25 -10.51
C SER A 82 20.98 -14.95 -11.28
N ALA A 83 20.05 -13.98 -11.28
CA ALA A 83 20.18 -12.77 -12.07
C ALA A 83 21.12 -11.73 -11.42
N GLU A 84 22.11 -11.23 -12.19
CA GLU A 84 22.93 -10.08 -11.81
C GLU A 84 22.05 -8.86 -11.45
N PRO A 85 22.42 -8.02 -10.46
CA PRO A 85 21.64 -6.82 -10.10
C PRO A 85 21.49 -5.89 -11.32
N ALA A 86 20.26 -5.43 -11.61
CA ALA A 86 20.06 -4.54 -12.74
C ALA A 86 20.79 -3.22 -12.51
N GLN A 87 21.39 -2.70 -13.58
CA GLN A 87 22.03 -1.39 -13.57
C GLN A 87 20.96 -0.30 -13.62
N ALA A 88 20.92 0.48 -12.54
CA ALA A 88 20.36 1.82 -12.32
C ALA A 88 19.32 2.37 -13.32
N VAL A 89 18.19 2.81 -12.76
CA VAL A 89 17.44 3.96 -13.29
C VAL A 89 18.28 5.22 -13.01
N LEU A 90 18.36 6.14 -13.97
CA LEU A 90 19.33 7.24 -14.03
C LEU A 90 19.66 7.89 -12.68
N GLY A 91 20.85 7.59 -12.15
CA GLY A 91 21.45 8.25 -10.98
C GLY A 91 21.38 7.49 -9.66
N VAL A 92 20.61 6.39 -9.53
CA VAL A 92 20.52 5.61 -8.28
C VAL A 92 20.77 4.12 -8.47
N LYS A 93 21.62 3.54 -7.61
CA LYS A 93 21.86 2.08 -7.55
C LYS A 93 20.67 1.39 -6.86
N PRO A 94 19.94 0.48 -7.53
CA PRO A 94 18.78 -0.17 -6.94
C PRO A 94 19.19 -1.17 -5.85
N PHE A 95 18.37 -1.29 -4.82
CA PHE A 95 18.49 -2.32 -3.78
C PHE A 95 17.68 -3.55 -4.19
N SER A 96 18.28 -4.74 -4.23
CA SER A 96 17.59 -5.95 -4.70
C SER A 96 17.03 -6.76 -3.53
N ILE A 97 15.78 -7.19 -3.66
CA ILE A 97 15.11 -8.12 -2.73
C ILE A 97 14.72 -9.40 -3.44
N HIS A 98 14.69 -10.50 -2.68
CA HIS A 98 14.18 -11.80 -3.10
C HIS A 98 12.86 -12.07 -2.37
N PRO A 99 11.72 -11.87 -3.02
CA PRO A 99 10.42 -12.04 -2.37
C PRO A 99 10.07 -13.53 -2.20
N THR A 100 9.28 -13.82 -1.16
CA THR A 100 8.52 -15.07 -1.06
C THR A 100 7.21 -14.89 -1.82
N ILE A 101 7.02 -15.62 -2.92
CA ILE A 101 5.76 -15.60 -3.66
C ILE A 101 4.84 -16.64 -3.03
N LEU A 102 3.69 -16.20 -2.51
CA LEU A 102 2.73 -17.08 -1.89
C LEU A 102 2.02 -17.92 -2.95
N ASN A 103 2.08 -19.23 -2.80
CA ASN A 103 1.35 -20.13 -3.68
C ASN A 103 -0.06 -20.34 -3.14
N LEU A 104 -1.02 -19.62 -3.71
CA LEU A 104 -2.43 -19.64 -3.33
C LEU A 104 -3.12 -21.00 -3.58
N THR A 105 -2.47 -21.91 -4.32
CA THR A 105 -3.01 -23.26 -4.58
C THR A 105 -2.57 -24.31 -3.55
N LEU A 106 -1.59 -23.99 -2.69
CA LEU A 106 -1.12 -24.90 -1.66
C LEU A 106 -1.98 -24.81 -0.40
N VAL A 107 -2.19 -25.95 0.25
CA VAL A 107 -2.90 -26.03 1.54
C VAL A 107 -1.95 -25.79 2.73
N THR A 108 -0.65 -25.71 2.48
CA THR A 108 0.37 -25.56 3.53
C THR A 108 1.14 -24.25 3.39
N PRO A 109 1.40 -23.55 4.50
CA PRO A 109 2.14 -22.28 4.48
C PRO A 109 3.57 -22.50 3.96
N PRO A 110 4.17 -21.49 3.31
CA PRO A 110 5.53 -21.58 2.82
C PRO A 110 6.52 -21.71 3.98
N SER A 111 7.45 -22.67 3.90
CA SER A 111 8.59 -22.75 4.81
C SER A 111 9.53 -21.57 4.55
N VAL A 112 9.50 -20.54 5.41
CA VAL A 112 10.45 -19.44 5.33
C VAL A 112 11.78 -19.86 5.96
N THR A 113 12.70 -20.33 5.14
CA THR A 113 13.98 -20.92 5.61
C THR A 113 15.16 -19.94 5.63
N ASN A 114 15.02 -18.74 5.07
CA ASN A 114 16.08 -17.73 5.02
C ASN A 114 15.54 -16.38 5.51
N ILE A 115 15.40 -16.24 6.82
CA ILE A 115 15.18 -14.93 7.45
C ILE A 115 16.55 -14.25 7.51
N ALA A 116 16.90 -13.50 6.46
CA ALA A 116 17.97 -12.53 6.58
C ALA A 116 17.57 -11.51 7.66
N ASN A 117 18.52 -11.12 8.53
CA ASN A 117 18.28 -10.05 9.51
C ASN A 117 17.80 -8.79 8.77
N GLY A 118 16.50 -8.48 8.85
CA GLY A 118 15.89 -7.38 8.10
C GLY A 118 14.41 -7.60 7.81
N SER A 119 13.99 -7.25 6.59
CA SER A 119 12.63 -7.35 6.09
C SER A 119 12.42 -8.58 5.20
N VAL A 120 11.29 -9.25 5.34
CA VAL A 120 10.82 -10.32 4.44
C VAL A 120 9.67 -9.79 3.61
N ASP A 121 9.80 -9.85 2.29
CA ASP A 121 8.74 -9.50 1.35
C ASP A 121 7.90 -10.73 1.00
N ILE A 122 6.59 -10.66 1.20
CA ILE A 122 5.59 -11.62 0.72
C ILE A 122 4.87 -10.99 -0.46
N ILE A 123 4.91 -11.66 -1.61
CA ILE A 123 4.10 -11.31 -2.78
C ILE A 123 2.88 -12.22 -2.82
N VAL A 124 1.70 -11.61 -2.78
CA VAL A 124 0.43 -12.27 -3.03
C VAL A 124 0.09 -12.10 -4.51
N PRO A 125 0.19 -13.15 -5.34
CA PRO A 125 0.01 -13.05 -6.79
C PRO A 125 -1.48 -13.10 -7.17
N SER A 126 -2.30 -12.25 -6.55
CA SER A 126 -3.75 -12.28 -6.76
C SER A 126 -4.14 -11.65 -8.09
N THR A 127 -4.99 -12.35 -8.85
CA THR A 127 -5.69 -11.83 -10.04
C THR A 127 -7.19 -11.62 -9.79
N PHE A 128 -7.68 -12.11 -8.64
CA PHE A 128 -9.03 -11.92 -8.12
C PHE A 128 -8.98 -11.59 -6.62
N PRO A 129 -10.05 -11.05 -6.02
CA PRO A 129 -10.14 -10.89 -4.57
C PRO A 129 -9.95 -12.23 -3.85
N LEU A 130 -9.13 -12.23 -2.81
CA LEU A 130 -8.81 -13.43 -2.04
C LEU A 130 -10.05 -14.02 -1.36
N ALA A 131 -10.20 -15.35 -1.45
CA ALA A 131 -11.15 -16.14 -0.67
C ALA A 131 -10.67 -16.32 0.78
N GLU A 132 -11.54 -16.83 1.66
CA GLU A 132 -11.21 -17.05 3.08
C GLU A 132 -9.97 -17.93 3.27
N GLN A 133 -9.86 -19.03 2.52
CA GLN A 133 -8.73 -19.95 2.61
C GLN A 133 -7.40 -19.30 2.22
N GLU A 134 -7.42 -18.43 1.21
CA GLU A 134 -6.23 -17.70 0.76
C GLU A 134 -5.80 -16.64 1.78
N TRP A 135 -6.76 -16.01 2.46
CA TRP A 135 -6.49 -15.14 3.59
C TRP A 135 -5.90 -15.90 4.78
N ASP A 136 -6.45 -17.07 5.11
CA ASP A 136 -5.95 -17.91 6.21
C ASP A 136 -4.49 -18.33 5.94
N LEU A 137 -4.14 -18.67 4.70
CA LEU A 137 -2.76 -18.98 4.29
C LEU A 137 -1.81 -17.78 4.48
N LEU A 138 -2.26 -16.57 4.15
CA LEU A 138 -1.46 -15.35 4.34
C LEU A 138 -1.26 -15.05 5.83
N GLU A 139 -2.32 -15.16 6.64
CA GLU A 139 -2.26 -14.94 8.09
C GLU A 139 -1.36 -15.98 8.78
N GLU A 140 -1.40 -17.25 8.33
CA GLU A 140 -0.52 -18.31 8.81
C GLU A 140 0.95 -18.02 8.45
N ALA A 141 1.22 -17.57 7.21
CA ALA A 141 2.56 -17.19 6.79
C ALA A 141 3.11 -16.00 7.59
N VAL A 142 2.28 -14.99 7.86
CA VAL A 142 2.63 -13.84 8.71
C VAL A 142 2.90 -14.29 10.15
N SER A 143 2.03 -15.13 10.72
CA SER A 143 2.17 -15.64 12.08
C SER A 143 3.42 -16.50 12.26
N ALA A 144 3.76 -17.30 11.25
CA ALA A 144 4.98 -18.11 11.24
C ALA A 144 6.23 -17.22 11.29
N LEU A 145 6.26 -16.15 10.49
CA LEU A 145 7.34 -15.17 10.49
C LEU A 145 7.46 -14.43 11.82
N ASP A 146 6.33 -13.97 12.36
CA ASP A 146 6.28 -13.26 13.64
C ASP A 146 6.82 -14.13 14.78
N GLY A 147 6.51 -15.43 14.76
CA GLY A 147 7.01 -16.42 15.72
C GLY A 147 8.50 -16.78 15.59
N CYS A 148 9.16 -16.39 14.49
CA CYS A 148 10.58 -16.65 14.23
C CYS A 148 11.50 -15.54 14.76
N TRP A 149 11.03 -14.30 14.84
CA TRP A 149 11.85 -13.19 15.34
C TRP A 149 11.89 -13.19 16.87
N GLY A 150 13.05 -13.53 17.45
CA GLY A 150 13.29 -13.43 18.90
C GLY A 150 13.46 -14.75 19.64
N LYS A 151 13.56 -15.91 18.96
CA LYS A 151 14.05 -17.15 19.58
C LYS A 151 15.56 -17.27 19.34
N PRO A 152 16.42 -17.02 20.34
CA PRO A 152 17.82 -17.38 20.22
C PRO A 152 17.90 -18.91 20.11
N GLU A 153 18.49 -19.41 19.04
CA GLU A 153 18.95 -20.79 19.00
C GLU A 153 20.05 -20.97 20.06
N GLY A 154 19.72 -21.68 21.14
CA GLY A 154 20.63 -21.90 22.26
C GLY A 154 20.36 -20.96 23.43
N GLY A 155 19.90 -21.51 24.55
CA GLY A 155 19.49 -20.79 25.76
C GLY A 155 20.61 -20.07 26.50
N ALA A 156 21.18 -19.02 25.92
CA ALA A 156 22.03 -18.07 26.61
C ALA A 156 21.17 -16.95 27.23
N PRO A 157 21.33 -16.65 28.54
CA PRO A 157 20.58 -15.57 29.18
C PRO A 157 21.08 -14.20 28.69
N ARG A 158 20.11 -13.29 28.55
CA ARG A 158 20.19 -11.96 27.94
C ARG A 158 21.28 -11.08 28.53
N GLY A 159 22.17 -10.63 27.64
CA GLY A 159 23.09 -9.51 27.86
C GLY A 159 23.40 -8.72 26.58
N SER A 160 22.61 -8.86 25.51
CA SER A 160 22.82 -8.16 24.23
C SER A 160 21.62 -7.31 23.86
N GLU A 161 21.93 -6.11 23.38
CA GLU A 161 21.05 -5.01 22.98
C GLU A 161 19.87 -5.46 22.11
N HIS A 162 18.75 -4.74 22.25
CA HIS A 162 17.48 -4.95 21.55
C HIS A 162 17.66 -5.20 20.04
N LEU A 163 17.63 -6.46 19.61
CA LEU A 163 17.39 -6.80 18.20
C LEU A 163 15.96 -6.39 17.87
N GLU A 164 15.79 -5.39 17.00
CA GLU A 164 14.46 -5.03 16.51
C GLU A 164 13.80 -6.25 15.85
N PRO A 165 12.49 -6.48 16.09
CA PRO A 165 11.77 -7.53 15.41
C PRO A 165 11.87 -7.33 13.89
N GLY A 166 12.05 -8.43 13.15
CA GLY A 166 12.08 -8.33 11.69
C GLY A 166 10.73 -7.86 11.13
N LYS A 167 10.77 -7.35 9.90
CA LYS A 167 9.63 -6.67 9.28
C LYS A 167 9.03 -7.56 8.20
N VAL A 168 7.71 -7.74 8.17
CA VAL A 168 6.99 -8.41 7.07
C VAL A 168 6.45 -7.34 6.14
N VAL A 169 6.72 -7.45 4.84
CA VAL A 169 6.19 -6.52 3.83
C VAL A 169 5.30 -7.29 2.87
N ILE A 170 4.01 -6.96 2.81
CA ILE A 170 3.04 -7.66 1.97
C ILE A 170 2.74 -6.83 0.72
N SER A 171 2.84 -7.47 -0.44
CA SER A 171 2.55 -6.90 -1.76
C SER A 171 1.37 -7.62 -2.42
N GLY A 172 0.58 -6.89 -3.23
CA GLY A 172 -0.50 -7.46 -4.04
C GLY A 172 -1.90 -7.43 -3.42
N ILE A 173 -2.04 -6.94 -2.20
CA ILE A 173 -3.35 -6.78 -1.54
C ILE A 173 -3.79 -5.33 -1.38
N LEU A 174 -2.97 -4.33 -1.73
CA LEU A 174 -3.31 -2.92 -1.58
C LEU A 174 -3.03 -2.10 -2.86
N PRO A 175 -4.07 -1.82 -3.69
CA PRO A 175 -5.41 -2.43 -3.66
C PRO A 175 -5.37 -3.89 -4.14
N PRO A 176 -6.41 -4.68 -3.88
CA PRO A 176 -6.59 -5.97 -4.53
C PRO A 176 -6.98 -5.78 -6.01
N PRO A 177 -7.02 -6.86 -6.82
CA PRO A 177 -7.52 -6.81 -8.19
C PRO A 177 -8.92 -6.21 -8.29
N LEU A 178 -9.12 -5.31 -9.25
CA LEU A 178 -10.37 -4.58 -9.42
C LEU A 178 -11.42 -5.45 -10.10
N THR A 179 -12.62 -5.51 -9.52
CA THR A 179 -13.68 -6.38 -10.02
C THR A 179 -14.98 -5.65 -10.32
N LYS A 180 -15.33 -4.63 -9.55
CA LYS A 180 -16.62 -3.93 -9.64
C LYS A 180 -16.48 -2.42 -9.48
N PRO A 181 -17.38 -1.62 -10.07
CA PRO A 181 -17.50 -0.21 -9.74
C PRO A 181 -17.94 -0.05 -8.28
N SER A 182 -17.75 1.14 -7.75
CA SER A 182 -17.77 1.41 -6.32
C SER A 182 -19.13 1.17 -5.64
N THR A 183 -20.25 1.47 -6.29
CA THR A 183 -21.58 1.23 -5.71
C THR A 183 -21.88 -0.26 -5.49
N PRO A 184 -21.75 -1.15 -6.49
CA PRO A 184 -21.94 -2.59 -6.26
C PRO A 184 -20.81 -3.20 -5.42
N LEU A 185 -19.60 -2.62 -5.44
CA LEU A 185 -18.47 -3.12 -4.65
C LEU A 185 -18.76 -3.11 -3.14
N LEU A 186 -19.36 -2.05 -2.61
CA LEU A 186 -19.73 -1.90 -1.19
C LEU A 186 -20.61 -3.04 -0.66
N GLN A 187 -21.36 -3.70 -1.54
CA GLN A 187 -22.31 -4.75 -1.19
C GLN A 187 -21.72 -6.16 -1.38
N THR A 188 -20.47 -6.27 -1.82
CA THR A 188 -19.85 -7.59 -2.04
C THR A 188 -19.28 -8.17 -0.75
N GLU A 189 -19.45 -9.47 -0.57
CA GLU A 189 -18.81 -10.23 0.51
C GLU A 189 -17.29 -10.14 0.41
N ALA A 190 -16.73 -10.18 -0.81
CA ALA A 190 -15.29 -10.06 -1.05
C ALA A 190 -14.71 -8.74 -0.54
N TYR A 191 -15.39 -7.60 -0.74
CA TYR A 191 -14.95 -6.31 -0.22
C TYR A 191 -14.98 -6.29 1.32
N ASN A 192 -16.07 -6.77 1.93
CA ASN A 192 -16.20 -6.82 3.38
C ASN A 192 -15.17 -7.76 4.04
N LEU A 193 -14.94 -8.93 3.44
CA LEU A 193 -13.91 -9.88 3.87
C LEU A 193 -12.52 -9.25 3.78
N HIS A 194 -12.23 -8.56 2.68
CA HIS A 194 -10.96 -7.86 2.49
C HIS A 194 -10.70 -6.82 3.59
N LEU A 195 -11.69 -5.99 3.92
CA LEU A 195 -11.55 -5.00 4.99
C LEU A 195 -11.36 -5.66 6.37
N ALA A 196 -12.12 -6.72 6.67
CA ALA A 196 -11.99 -7.45 7.93
C ALA A 196 -10.60 -8.08 8.08
N ARG A 197 -10.08 -8.70 7.02
CA ARG A 197 -8.77 -9.36 7.01
C ARG A 197 -7.61 -8.36 7.03
N LEU A 198 -7.74 -7.21 6.35
CA LEU A 198 -6.79 -6.11 6.50
C LEU A 198 -6.72 -5.60 7.94
N ALA A 199 -7.87 -5.41 8.60
CA ALA A 199 -7.91 -5.00 10.00
C ALA A 199 -7.22 -6.02 10.91
N ASN A 200 -7.42 -7.32 10.69
CA ASN A 200 -6.72 -8.37 11.43
C ASN A 200 -5.20 -8.30 11.23
N LEU A 201 -4.73 -8.19 9.98
CA LEU A 201 -3.29 -8.07 9.70
C LEU A 201 -2.66 -6.83 10.37
N SER A 202 -3.42 -5.75 10.53
CA SER A 202 -2.93 -4.52 11.16
C SER A 202 -2.57 -4.68 12.65
N LEU A 203 -3.05 -5.76 13.30
CA LEU A 203 -2.72 -6.10 14.69
C LEU A 203 -1.26 -6.53 14.85
N HIS A 204 -0.61 -6.98 13.78
CA HIS A 204 0.81 -7.30 13.77
C HIS A 204 1.64 -6.03 13.53
N ALA A 205 2.32 -5.56 14.56
CA ALA A 205 3.04 -4.27 14.54
C ALA A 205 4.19 -4.23 13.51
N ASN A 206 4.75 -5.38 13.17
CA ASN A 206 5.84 -5.56 12.22
C ASN A 206 5.39 -5.81 10.77
N VAL A 207 4.08 -5.78 10.49
CA VAL A 207 3.54 -5.95 9.13
C VAL A 207 3.35 -4.60 8.45
N TYR A 208 3.87 -4.49 7.23
CA TYR A 208 3.79 -3.35 6.34
C TYR A 208 3.08 -3.74 5.04
N LEU A 209 2.37 -2.80 4.42
CA LEU A 209 1.69 -3.01 3.14
C LEU A 209 2.36 -2.19 2.04
N LYS A 210 2.62 -2.81 0.89
CA LYS A 210 2.93 -2.07 -0.33
C LYS A 210 1.65 -1.62 -1.03
N ALA A 211 1.52 -0.32 -1.20
CA ALA A 211 0.51 0.31 -2.04
C ALA A 211 1.01 0.30 -3.50
N LEU A 212 0.53 -0.65 -4.29
CA LEU A 212 0.92 -0.90 -5.68
C LEU A 212 -0.24 -0.62 -6.63
N PRO A 213 -0.02 -0.23 -7.89
CA PRO A 213 -1.10 -0.12 -8.85
C PRO A 213 -1.79 -1.50 -9.02
N PRO A 214 -3.13 -1.55 -9.01
CA PRO A 214 -3.84 -2.82 -9.10
C PRO A 214 -3.85 -3.34 -10.54
N VAL A 215 -4.41 -4.54 -10.68
CA VAL A 215 -4.72 -5.15 -11.99
C VAL A 215 -6.22 -5.37 -12.14
N VAL A 216 -6.66 -5.52 -13.37
CA VAL A 216 -8.03 -5.91 -13.73
C VAL A 216 -7.99 -7.05 -14.74
N ASP A 217 -8.85 -8.05 -14.57
CA ASP A 217 -9.14 -9.03 -15.61
C ASP A 217 -10.16 -8.43 -16.59
N ILE A 218 -9.68 -8.09 -17.77
CA ILE A 218 -10.47 -7.40 -18.79
C ILE A 218 -11.59 -8.27 -19.32
N VAL A 219 -11.36 -9.59 -19.46
CA VAL A 219 -12.32 -10.53 -20.04
C VAL A 219 -13.50 -10.67 -19.08
N ASN A 220 -13.21 -11.04 -17.84
CA ASN A 220 -14.23 -11.23 -16.81
C ASN A 220 -14.97 -9.93 -16.47
N ALA A 221 -14.27 -8.80 -16.46
CA ALA A 221 -14.88 -7.53 -16.08
C ALA A 221 -15.73 -6.93 -17.21
N LYS A 222 -15.30 -7.03 -18.49
CA LYS A 222 -16.12 -6.56 -19.63
C LYS A 222 -17.42 -7.33 -19.79
N GLU A 223 -17.40 -8.63 -19.55
CA GLU A 223 -18.60 -9.48 -19.67
C GLU A 223 -19.68 -9.13 -18.63
N LYS A 224 -19.26 -8.71 -17.42
CA LYS A 224 -20.17 -8.52 -16.29
C LYS A 224 -20.55 -7.06 -16.03
N GLU A 225 -19.59 -6.15 -16.17
CA GLU A 225 -19.70 -4.76 -15.68
C GLU A 225 -19.19 -3.72 -16.70
N GLY A 226 -18.73 -4.15 -17.88
CA GLY A 226 -18.11 -3.27 -18.88
C GLY A 226 -16.74 -2.73 -18.46
N SER A 227 -16.21 -1.72 -19.16
CA SER A 227 -14.90 -1.10 -18.87
C SER A 227 -15.03 0.14 -17.98
N TRP A 228 -15.66 -0.02 -16.81
CA TRP A 228 -15.92 1.07 -15.87
C TRP A 228 -14.64 1.76 -15.37
N TRP A 229 -13.50 1.06 -15.35
CA TRP A 229 -12.20 1.61 -14.96
C TRP A 229 -11.66 2.68 -15.93
N ASN A 230 -12.26 2.83 -17.11
CA ASN A 230 -11.96 3.95 -18.02
C ASN A 230 -12.57 5.27 -17.52
N ASP A 231 -13.57 5.24 -16.64
CA ASP A 231 -14.03 6.43 -15.92
C ASP A 231 -13.06 6.74 -14.79
N ARG A 232 -12.24 7.78 -14.97
CA ARG A 232 -11.21 8.20 -14.01
C ARG A 232 -11.77 8.56 -12.64
N LYS A 233 -12.98 9.14 -12.56
CA LYS A 233 -13.60 9.46 -11.27
C LYS A 233 -14.04 8.19 -10.55
N GLU A 234 -14.57 7.24 -11.31
CA GLU A 234 -15.01 5.96 -10.76
C GLU A 234 -13.83 5.11 -10.29
N LEU A 235 -12.79 5.01 -11.11
CA LEU A 235 -11.55 4.33 -10.77
C LEU A 235 -10.93 4.91 -9.49
N GLU A 236 -10.78 6.23 -9.43
CA GLU A 236 -10.28 6.91 -8.22
C GLU A 236 -11.14 6.60 -6.99
N ARG A 237 -12.48 6.63 -7.14
CA ARG A 237 -13.42 6.29 -6.05
C ARG A 237 -13.20 4.87 -5.54
N VAL A 238 -13.06 3.88 -6.44
CA VAL A 238 -12.80 2.49 -6.08
C VAL A 238 -11.43 2.32 -5.40
N LEU A 239 -10.37 2.93 -5.94
CA LEU A 239 -9.04 2.89 -5.32
C LEU A 239 -9.07 3.45 -3.90
N ARG A 240 -9.75 4.59 -3.70
CA ARG A 240 -9.90 5.22 -2.39
C ARG A 240 -10.65 4.33 -1.40
N MET A 241 -11.64 3.55 -1.85
CA MET A 241 -12.37 2.61 -1.01
C MET A 241 -11.50 1.49 -0.42
N TYR A 242 -10.34 1.19 -1.02
CA TYR A 242 -9.37 0.23 -0.49
C TYR A 242 -8.24 0.92 0.27
N VAL A 243 -7.70 2.02 -0.27
CA VAL A 243 -6.54 2.71 0.30
C VAL A 243 -6.87 3.40 1.62
N SER A 244 -8.03 4.07 1.74
CA SER A 244 -8.36 4.81 2.96
C SER A 244 -8.51 3.89 4.17
N PRO A 245 -9.30 2.79 4.11
CA PRO A 245 -9.38 1.86 5.23
C PRO A 245 -8.05 1.19 5.58
N ALA A 246 -7.19 0.94 4.59
CA ALA A 246 -5.85 0.40 4.84
C ALA A 246 -4.98 1.40 5.62
N ILE A 247 -5.02 2.69 5.27
CA ILE A 247 -4.30 3.74 6.04
C ILE A 247 -4.91 3.89 7.44
N GLU A 248 -6.23 3.82 7.58
CA GLU A 248 -6.89 3.89 8.90
C GLU A 248 -6.47 2.72 9.81
N ALA A 249 -6.35 1.50 9.26
CA ALA A 249 -5.94 0.32 10.02
C ALA A 249 -4.44 0.27 10.31
N PHE A 250 -3.60 0.53 9.30
CA PHE A 250 -2.15 0.41 9.42
C PHE A 250 -1.46 1.67 9.93
N GLY A 251 -2.07 2.83 9.75
CA GLY A 251 -1.41 4.13 9.84
C GLY A 251 -0.51 4.38 8.63
N THR A 252 -0.24 5.65 8.34
CA THR A 252 0.66 6.07 7.25
C THR A 252 2.07 5.52 7.39
N HIS A 253 2.54 5.26 8.62
CA HIS A 253 3.89 4.74 8.91
C HIS A 253 4.12 3.28 8.48
N ARG A 254 3.07 2.54 8.11
CA ARG A 254 3.16 1.13 7.68
C ARG A 254 2.72 0.90 6.23
N ILE A 255 2.47 1.97 5.49
CA ILE A 255 2.20 1.92 4.04
C ILE A 255 3.46 2.30 3.27
N ILE A 256 3.78 1.55 2.22
CA ILE A 256 4.97 1.76 1.40
C ILE A 256 4.56 1.91 -0.07
N PHE A 257 4.91 3.00 -0.72
CA PHE A 257 4.61 3.21 -2.14
C PHE A 257 5.41 2.27 -3.05
N GLY A 258 4.78 1.76 -4.11
CA GLY A 258 5.48 1.20 -5.27
C GLY A 258 4.74 1.49 -6.57
N SER A 259 5.50 1.55 -7.66
CA SER A 259 4.99 2.05 -8.95
C SER A 259 4.57 0.95 -9.93
N THR A 260 4.85 -0.32 -9.62
CA THR A 260 4.50 -1.47 -10.48
C THR A 260 3.60 -2.48 -9.76
N PRO A 261 2.78 -3.28 -10.49
CA PRO A 261 1.93 -4.30 -9.89
C PRO A 261 2.78 -5.34 -9.14
N ALA A 262 2.17 -6.12 -8.26
CA ALA A 262 2.90 -7.06 -7.40
C ALA A 262 3.77 -8.10 -8.14
N LEU A 263 3.45 -8.37 -9.40
CA LEU A 263 4.25 -9.16 -10.34
C LEU A 263 4.08 -8.58 -11.75
N PRO A 264 5.01 -8.82 -12.68
CA PRO A 264 4.80 -8.51 -14.09
C PRO A 264 3.52 -9.18 -14.60
N LEU A 265 2.73 -8.47 -15.43
CA LEU A 265 1.44 -8.99 -15.92
C LEU A 265 1.59 -10.37 -16.59
N SER A 266 2.67 -10.59 -17.34
CA SER A 266 2.97 -11.88 -17.97
C SER A 266 3.16 -13.03 -16.98
N ASP A 267 3.64 -12.73 -15.78
CA ASP A 267 3.84 -13.72 -14.72
C ASP A 267 2.55 -13.90 -13.91
N LEU A 268 1.77 -12.84 -13.67
CA LEU A 268 0.42 -12.94 -13.10
C LEU A 268 -0.51 -13.81 -13.94
N THR A 269 -0.49 -13.67 -15.27
CA THR A 269 -1.32 -14.51 -16.16
C THR A 269 -0.98 -16.00 -16.04
N LYS A 270 0.29 -16.36 -15.76
CA LYS A 270 0.71 -17.76 -15.62
C LYS A 270 0.22 -18.40 -14.32
N VAL A 271 0.07 -17.60 -13.27
CA VAL A 271 -0.36 -18.07 -11.94
C VAL A 271 -1.86 -17.86 -11.70
N SER A 272 -2.54 -17.17 -12.63
CA SER A 272 -4.00 -17.00 -12.59
C SER A 272 -4.70 -18.36 -12.74
N PRO A 273 -5.65 -18.72 -11.85
CA PRO A 273 -6.41 -19.96 -11.97
C PRO A 273 -7.38 -19.93 -13.16
N ILE A 274 -7.76 -18.74 -13.62
CA ILE A 274 -8.69 -18.52 -14.72
C ILE A 274 -7.93 -17.88 -15.89
N PRO A 275 -8.03 -18.45 -17.11
CA PRO A 275 -7.51 -17.79 -18.31
C PRO A 275 -8.20 -16.43 -18.50
N GLY A 276 -7.42 -15.37 -18.54
CA GLY A 276 -7.92 -14.01 -18.71
C GLY A 276 -6.80 -13.08 -19.16
N ASP A 277 -7.19 -11.93 -19.70
CA ASP A 277 -6.27 -10.87 -20.10
C ASP A 277 -6.20 -9.84 -18.97
N LEU A 278 -5.01 -9.68 -18.39
CA LEU A 278 -4.76 -8.75 -17.30
C LEU A 278 -4.25 -7.41 -17.82
N GLU A 279 -4.75 -6.32 -17.25
CA GLU A 279 -4.30 -4.96 -17.52
C GLU A 279 -4.06 -4.20 -16.22
N GLN A 280 -3.13 -3.25 -16.25
CA GLN A 280 -2.99 -2.22 -15.22
C GLN A 280 -3.86 -1.01 -15.62
N PRO A 281 -5.01 -0.78 -14.97
CA PRO A 281 -6.02 0.19 -15.44
C PRO A 281 -5.64 1.66 -15.19
N ILE A 282 -4.55 1.91 -14.47
CA ILE A 282 -4.06 3.22 -14.07
C ILE A 282 -2.56 3.32 -14.37
N SER A 283 -2.10 4.43 -14.98
CA SER A 283 -0.67 4.64 -15.19
C SER A 283 0.08 4.86 -13.86
N ASN A 284 1.40 4.69 -13.86
CA ASN A 284 2.23 4.82 -12.65
C ASN A 284 2.12 6.22 -12.03
N GLY A 285 2.13 7.25 -12.88
CA GLY A 285 1.98 8.64 -12.48
C GLY A 285 0.57 8.96 -11.96
N GLU A 286 -0.47 8.44 -12.60
CA GLU A 286 -1.84 8.55 -12.08
C GLU A 286 -1.96 7.85 -10.72
N TRP A 287 -1.36 6.66 -10.55
CA TRP A 287 -1.35 5.93 -9.27
C TRP A 287 -0.68 6.73 -8.16
N TYR A 288 0.51 7.29 -8.44
CA TYR A 288 1.20 8.21 -7.55
C TYR A 288 0.28 9.37 -7.13
N SER A 289 -0.40 10.00 -8.09
CA SER A 289 -1.31 11.11 -7.83
C SER A 289 -2.49 10.72 -6.93
N VAL A 290 -3.12 9.58 -7.20
CA VAL A 290 -4.25 9.07 -6.41
C VAL A 290 -3.83 8.78 -4.98
N LEU A 291 -2.74 8.04 -4.76
CA LEU A 291 -2.28 7.71 -3.41
C LEU A 291 -1.96 8.97 -2.60
N ARG A 292 -1.29 9.95 -3.22
CA ARG A 292 -1.03 11.27 -2.62
C ARG A 292 -2.32 11.95 -2.20
N LYS A 293 -3.32 11.96 -3.08
CA LYS A 293 -4.61 12.59 -2.82
C LYS A 293 -5.27 11.94 -1.60
N VAL A 294 -5.29 10.60 -1.53
CA VAL A 294 -5.86 9.88 -0.37
C VAL A 294 -5.14 10.24 0.92
N VAL A 295 -3.80 10.23 0.95
CA VAL A 295 -3.04 10.60 2.16
C VAL A 295 -3.33 12.05 2.57
N SER A 296 -3.38 12.98 1.62
CA SER A 296 -3.68 14.40 1.92
C SER A 296 -5.12 14.62 2.41
N GLU A 297 -6.09 13.85 1.91
CA GLU A 297 -7.51 13.95 2.31
C GLU A 297 -7.73 13.49 3.75
N LEU A 298 -6.84 12.65 4.29
CA LEU A 298 -6.84 12.23 5.70
C LEU A 298 -6.32 13.32 6.65
N GLY A 299 -5.88 14.48 6.14
CA GLY A 299 -5.37 15.60 6.94
C GLY A 299 -3.91 15.44 7.36
N GLU A 300 -3.19 14.51 6.75
CA GLU A 300 -1.79 14.23 7.02
C GLU A 300 -0.87 15.32 6.48
N ASN A 301 0.29 15.51 7.11
CA ASN A 301 1.24 16.56 6.76
C ASN A 301 2.34 16.02 5.82
N GLN A 302 3.34 16.85 5.54
CA GLN A 302 4.43 16.50 4.62
C GLN A 302 5.28 15.33 5.13
N GLU A 303 5.42 15.16 6.44
CA GLU A 303 6.18 14.07 7.06
C GLU A 303 5.54 12.72 6.76
N GLU A 304 4.23 12.56 6.99
CA GLU A 304 3.55 11.29 6.73
C GLU A 304 3.44 11.03 5.23
N MET A 305 3.22 12.07 4.42
CA MET A 305 3.30 11.98 2.96
C MET A 305 4.67 11.45 2.50
N THR A 306 5.76 12.00 3.03
CA THR A 306 7.12 11.55 2.74
C THR A 306 7.36 10.14 3.29
N GLY A 307 6.77 9.80 4.44
CA GLY A 307 6.78 8.47 5.02
C GLY A 307 6.22 7.43 4.04
N VAL A 308 4.98 7.61 3.59
CA VAL A 308 4.30 6.70 2.64
C VAL A 308 5.09 6.59 1.33
N MET A 309 5.56 7.73 0.81
CA MET A 309 6.20 7.80 -0.51
C MET A 309 7.67 7.38 -0.52
N GLY A 310 8.34 7.27 0.63
CA GLY A 310 9.72 6.79 0.65
C GLY A 310 10.33 6.56 2.03
N GLY A 311 9.97 7.35 3.03
CA GLY A 311 10.56 7.25 4.37
C GLY A 311 10.34 5.89 5.04
N ASN A 312 9.18 5.27 4.83
CA ASN A 312 8.89 3.93 5.35
C ASN A 312 9.72 2.88 4.63
N ALA A 313 9.84 2.96 3.30
CA ALA A 313 10.73 2.08 2.52
C ALA A 313 12.18 2.18 3.01
N ALA A 314 12.68 3.41 3.22
CA ALA A 314 14.03 3.65 3.73
C ALA A 314 14.25 2.96 5.08
N LYS A 315 13.29 3.07 6.01
CA LYS A 315 13.35 2.43 7.34
C LYS A 315 13.23 0.91 7.28
N VAL A 316 12.38 0.39 6.39
CA VAL A 316 12.12 -1.06 6.28
C VAL A 316 13.31 -1.77 5.65
N TYR A 317 13.85 -1.20 4.57
CA TYR A 317 14.94 -1.78 3.79
C TYR A 317 16.33 -1.27 4.17
N ALA A 318 16.44 -0.42 5.21
CA ALA A 318 17.68 0.22 5.65
C ALA A 318 18.43 0.94 4.51
N LEU A 319 17.70 1.71 3.69
CA LEU A 319 18.24 2.49 2.59
C LEU A 319 18.68 3.86 3.14
N ALA A 320 19.99 4.14 3.04
CA ALA A 320 20.60 5.40 3.48
C ALA A 320 20.46 6.51 2.41
#